data_AF-A0A8I6S1T8-F1
#
_entry.id   AF-A0A8I6S1T8-F1
#
_cell.length_a   1.000
_cell.length_b   1.000
_cell.length_c   1.000
_cell.angle_alpha   90.00
_cell.angle_beta   90.00
_cell.angle_gamma   90.00
#
_symmetry.space_group_name_H-M   'P 1'
#
loop_
_entity.id
_entity.type
_entity.pdbx_description
1 polymer ?
#
loop_
_entity_poly.entity_id
_entity_poly.type
_entity_poly.pdbx_seq_one_letter_code
_entity_poly.pdbx_strand_id
1 'polypeptide(L)'
;MKERLATFLVLLSLAAFAYSLPPRKDRPFYVDCLTSRECGKGQCCTIGMERYSSPHCQSLQKLGEMCRPVNDLITSANLTYPDGAKVAINNVYRILCPCKDRFTCSSTSGTCELRH
;
A
#
# COMPACT_ATOMS: atom_id res chain seq x y z
N MET A 1 36.01 11.21 21.30
CA MET A 1 35.96 9.72 21.18
C MET A 1 34.67 9.15 21.79
N LYS A 2 34.32 9.49 23.05
CA LYS A 2 33.05 9.11 23.71
C LYS A 2 31.78 9.43 22.90
N GLU A 3 31.68 10.64 22.36
CA GLU A 3 30.55 11.11 21.54
C GLU A 3 30.27 10.18 20.35
N ARG A 4 31.33 9.75 19.65
CA ARG A 4 31.25 8.88 18.47
C ARG A 4 30.88 7.45 18.85
N LEU A 5 31.39 6.96 19.98
CA LEU A 5 31.05 5.63 20.49
C LEU A 5 29.56 5.56 20.90
N ALA A 6 29.03 6.60 21.55
CA ALA A 6 27.62 6.67 21.90
C ALA A 6 26.71 6.68 20.68
N THR A 7 27.07 7.41 19.62
CA THR A 7 26.29 7.42 18.37
C THR A 7 26.28 6.06 17.68
N PHE A 8 27.42 5.37 17.64
CA PHE A 8 27.50 4.01 17.07
C PHE A 8 26.64 3.01 17.84
N LEU A 9 26.62 3.07 19.17
CA LEU A 9 25.80 2.19 20.00
C LEU A 9 24.29 2.43 19.79
N VAL A 10 23.88 3.70 19.66
CA VAL A 10 22.48 4.04 19.36
C VAL A 10 22.07 3.50 17.98
N LEU A 11 22.89 3.68 16.95
CA LEU A 11 22.59 3.16 15.61
C LEU A 11 22.51 1.63 15.57
N LEU A 12 23.40 0.93 16.30
CA LEU A 12 23.37 -0.53 16.43
C LEU A 12 22.09 -1.02 17.13
N SER A 13 21.66 -0.34 18.19
CA SER A 13 20.43 -0.69 18.90
C SER A 13 19.17 -0.48 18.06
N LEU A 14 19.12 0.59 17.25
CA LEU A 14 18.01 0.85 16.31
C LEU A 14 17.96 -0.19 15.18
N ALA A 15 19.12 -0.57 14.63
CA ALA A 15 19.19 -1.63 13.64
C ALA A 15 18.71 -2.96 14.23
N ALA A 16 19.19 -3.35 15.42
CA ALA A 16 18.76 -4.58 16.10
C ALA A 16 17.25 -4.60 16.37
N PHE A 17 16.67 -3.46 16.78
CA PHE A 17 15.22 -3.34 16.99
C PHE A 17 14.43 -3.52 15.69
N ALA A 18 14.87 -2.92 14.58
CA ALA A 18 14.24 -3.08 13.28
C ALA A 18 14.29 -4.55 12.78
N TYR A 19 15.39 -5.28 13.03
CA TYR A 19 15.51 -6.70 12.72
C TYR A 19 14.67 -7.61 13.63
N SER A 20 14.32 -7.14 14.84
CA SER A 20 13.49 -7.90 15.78
C SER A 20 11.98 -7.79 15.52
N LEU A 21 11.56 -6.98 14.53
CA LEU A 21 10.16 -6.93 14.13
C LEU A 21 9.76 -8.29 13.56
N PRO A 22 8.78 -8.99 14.14
CA PRO A 22 8.35 -10.27 13.62
C PRO A 22 7.81 -10.08 12.18
N PRO A 23 8.12 -11.01 11.26
CA PRO A 23 7.40 -11.04 9.99
C PRO A 23 5.91 -11.17 10.30
N ARG A 24 5.07 -10.41 9.57
CA ARG A 24 3.60 -10.46 9.71
C ARG A 24 3.13 -11.89 9.41
N LYS A 25 2.98 -12.68 10.46
CA LYS A 25 2.65 -14.12 10.41
C LYS A 25 1.15 -14.38 10.31
N ASP A 26 0.39 -13.31 10.22
CA ASP A 26 -1.07 -13.20 10.22
C ASP A 26 -1.69 -13.35 8.82
N ARG A 27 -0.87 -13.48 7.76
CA ARG A 27 -1.35 -13.67 6.38
C ARG A 27 -0.36 -14.45 5.50
N PRO A 28 -0.84 -14.99 4.35
CA PRO A 28 0.02 -15.62 3.35
C PRO A 28 1.02 -14.64 2.72
N PHE A 29 2.13 -15.17 2.21
CA PHE A 29 3.22 -14.36 1.64
C PHE A 29 2.83 -13.57 0.38
N TYR A 30 1.75 -13.97 -0.30
CA TYR A 30 1.25 -13.30 -1.50
C TYR A 30 0.32 -12.11 -1.19
N VAL A 31 -0.03 -11.89 0.08
CA VAL A 31 -0.87 -10.77 0.54
C VAL A 31 0.06 -9.70 1.12
N ASP A 32 0.48 -8.73 0.31
CA ASP A 32 1.46 -7.75 0.77
C ASP A 32 0.85 -6.71 1.72
N CYS A 33 -0.43 -6.37 1.54
CA CYS A 33 -1.11 -5.35 2.34
C CYS A 33 -2.58 -5.68 2.63
N LEU A 34 -3.07 -5.25 3.79
CA LEU A 34 -4.50 -5.32 4.15
C LEU A 34 -5.19 -3.95 4.17
N THR A 35 -4.39 -2.88 4.22
CA THR A 35 -4.84 -1.50 4.18
C THR A 35 -3.70 -0.61 3.66
N SER A 36 -4.03 0.55 3.08
CA SER A 36 -3.05 1.48 2.52
C SER A 36 -2.04 2.04 3.55
N ARG A 37 -2.34 1.95 4.85
CA ARG A 37 -1.41 2.36 5.94
C ARG A 37 -0.19 1.45 6.07
N GLU A 38 -0.24 0.27 5.48
CA GLU A 38 0.88 -0.69 5.49
C GLU A 38 1.88 -0.43 4.36
N CYS A 39 1.50 0.40 3.39
CA CYS A 39 2.33 0.75 2.25
C CYS A 39 3.21 1.96 2.54
N GLY A 40 4.27 2.14 1.75
CA GLY A 40 5.16 3.28 1.86
C GLY A 40 4.51 4.62 1.52
N LYS A 41 5.22 5.72 1.79
CA LYS A 41 4.79 7.06 1.39
C LYS A 41 4.62 7.14 -0.12
N GLY A 42 3.48 7.66 -0.58
CA GLY A 42 3.17 7.74 -2.01
C GLY A 42 2.77 6.41 -2.64
N GLN A 43 2.37 5.44 -1.82
CA GLN A 43 1.78 4.18 -2.25
C GLN A 43 0.40 3.99 -1.63
N CYS A 44 -0.40 3.11 -2.23
CA CYS A 44 -1.65 2.64 -1.67
C CYS A 44 -1.73 1.11 -1.79
N CYS A 45 -2.63 0.50 -1.03
CA CYS A 45 -2.93 -0.91 -1.18
C CYS A 45 -3.97 -1.08 -2.29
N THR A 46 -3.71 -1.92 -3.29
CA THR A 46 -4.64 -2.23 -4.38
C THR A 46 -5.02 -3.70 -4.40
N ILE A 47 -6.18 -4.03 -4.95
CA ILE A 47 -6.61 -5.40 -5.26
C ILE A 47 -7.23 -5.46 -6.66
N GLY A 48 -6.93 -6.52 -7.39
CA GLY A 48 -7.56 -6.81 -8.68
C GLY A 48 -9.05 -7.19 -8.54
N MET A 49 -9.75 -7.27 -9.67
CA MET A 49 -11.15 -7.70 -9.73
C MET A 49 -11.30 -9.22 -9.93
N GLU A 50 -10.20 -9.91 -10.25
CA GLU A 50 -10.20 -11.35 -10.48
C GLU A 50 -10.36 -12.13 -9.18
N ARG A 51 -10.94 -13.33 -9.28
CA ARG A 51 -11.06 -14.22 -8.13
C ARG A 51 -9.67 -14.58 -7.60
N TYR A 52 -9.53 -14.55 -6.28
CA TYR A 52 -8.25 -14.80 -5.58
C TYR A 52 -7.16 -13.76 -5.90
N SER A 53 -7.54 -12.56 -6.38
CA SER A 53 -6.62 -11.43 -6.44
C SER A 53 -5.99 -11.19 -5.08
N SER A 54 -4.68 -11.01 -5.07
CA SER A 54 -3.93 -10.77 -3.85
C SER A 54 -3.58 -9.28 -3.74
N PRO A 55 -3.92 -8.64 -2.61
CA PRO A 55 -3.70 -7.22 -2.46
C PRO A 55 -2.22 -6.91 -2.31
N HIS A 56 -1.76 -5.88 -3.00
CA HIS A 56 -0.36 -5.47 -3.03
C HIS A 56 -0.20 -3.95 -2.99
N CYS A 57 0.97 -3.48 -2.56
CA CYS A 57 1.27 -2.06 -2.52
C CYS A 57 1.68 -1.55 -3.91
N GLN A 58 0.98 -0.52 -4.39
CA GLN A 58 1.26 0.12 -5.68
C GLN A 58 1.49 1.62 -5.49
N SER A 59 2.25 2.25 -6.39
CA SER A 59 2.48 3.70 -6.37
C SER A 59 1.20 4.48 -6.70
N LEU A 60 1.04 5.67 -6.10
CA LEU A 60 0.03 6.63 -6.52
C LEU A 60 0.23 7.06 -7.98
N GLN A 61 -0.86 7.31 -8.69
CA GLN A 61 -0.83 7.67 -10.11
C GLN A 61 -0.26 9.08 -10.30
N LYS A 62 0.66 9.23 -11.23
CA LYS A 62 1.34 10.48 -11.58
C LYS A 62 0.57 11.24 -12.67
N LEU A 63 1.00 12.47 -12.93
CA LEU A 63 0.47 13.29 -14.02
C LEU A 63 0.45 12.52 -15.35
N GLY A 64 -0.70 12.50 -16.02
CA GLY A 64 -0.92 11.79 -17.28
C GLY A 64 -1.15 10.28 -17.16
N GLU A 65 -0.95 9.67 -16.00
CA GLU A 65 -1.24 8.25 -15.79
C GLU A 65 -2.75 8.01 -15.69
N MET A 66 -3.16 6.82 -16.12
CA MET A 66 -4.55 6.40 -16.06
C MET A 66 -5.05 6.37 -14.61
N CYS A 67 -6.24 6.89 -14.40
CA CYS A 67 -6.90 6.89 -13.11
C CYS A 67 -8.36 6.52 -13.27
N ARG A 68 -9.03 6.32 -12.13
CA ARG A 68 -10.47 6.12 -12.10
C ARG A 68 -11.13 7.26 -11.31
N PRO A 69 -12.26 7.80 -11.78
CA PRO A 69 -13.05 8.76 -11.01
C PRO A 69 -13.53 8.14 -9.68
N VAL A 70 -13.65 8.99 -8.66
CA VAL A 70 -13.61 8.65 -7.22
C VAL A 70 -14.71 7.69 -6.74
N ASN A 71 -15.83 7.56 -7.45
CA ASN A 71 -17.08 7.09 -6.86
C ASN A 71 -17.14 5.60 -6.45
N ASP A 72 -16.17 4.74 -6.79
CA ASP A 72 -16.24 3.31 -6.42
C ASP A 72 -14.90 2.58 -6.29
N LEU A 73 -13.84 3.31 -5.91
CA LEU A 73 -12.49 2.75 -5.91
C LEU A 73 -12.11 1.98 -4.66
N ILE A 74 -12.81 2.15 -3.54
CA ILE A 74 -12.38 1.60 -2.25
C ILE A 74 -13.26 0.41 -1.89
N THR A 75 -12.63 -0.67 -1.43
CA THR A 75 -13.32 -1.90 -1.05
C THR A 75 -12.80 -2.45 0.28
N SER A 76 -13.73 -3.00 1.05
CA SER A 76 -13.46 -3.75 2.28
C SER A 76 -14.19 -5.08 2.17
N ALA A 77 -13.49 -6.18 2.46
CA ALA A 77 -14.01 -7.52 2.24
C ALA A 77 -13.22 -8.55 3.05
N ASN A 78 -13.86 -9.69 3.33
CA ASN A 78 -13.19 -10.88 3.81
C ASN A 78 -12.85 -11.77 2.61
N LEU A 79 -11.57 -11.89 2.30
CA LEU A 79 -11.07 -12.72 1.20
C LEU A 79 -10.81 -14.13 1.72
N THR A 80 -11.15 -15.13 0.92
CA THR A 80 -10.81 -16.53 1.16
C THR A 80 -10.04 -17.06 -0.04
N TYR A 81 -8.86 -17.61 0.20
CA TYR A 81 -7.97 -18.12 -0.83
C TYR A 81 -8.04 -19.66 -0.95
N PRO A 82 -7.57 -20.24 -2.06
CA PRO A 82 -7.66 -21.69 -2.31
C PRO A 82 -6.92 -22.56 -1.29
N ASP A 83 -5.89 -22.02 -0.65
CA ASP A 83 -5.13 -22.66 0.44
C ASP A 83 -5.87 -22.64 1.79
N GLY A 84 -7.09 -22.10 1.82
CA GLY A 84 -7.90 -21.95 3.03
C GLY A 84 -7.57 -20.70 3.84
N ALA A 85 -6.59 -19.89 3.44
CA ALA A 85 -6.26 -18.66 4.12
C ALA A 85 -7.42 -17.66 4.03
N LYS A 86 -7.65 -16.93 5.13
CA LYS A 86 -8.68 -15.91 5.24
C LYS A 86 -8.06 -14.62 5.71
N VAL A 87 -8.30 -13.54 4.98
CA VAL A 87 -7.80 -12.21 5.33
C VAL A 87 -8.91 -11.17 5.20
N ALA A 88 -8.90 -10.18 6.08
CA ALA A 88 -9.82 -9.05 6.01
C ALA A 88 -9.08 -7.84 5.45
N ILE A 89 -9.51 -7.35 4.29
CA ILE A 89 -9.02 -6.09 3.71
C ILE A 89 -9.91 -4.93 4.15
N ASN A 90 -9.30 -3.78 4.42
CA ASN A 90 -10.01 -2.58 4.84
C ASN A 90 -9.53 -1.34 4.08
N ASN A 91 -10.46 -0.70 3.39
CA ASN A 91 -10.23 0.51 2.59
C ASN A 91 -9.07 0.34 1.58
N VAL A 92 -9.14 -0.71 0.78
CA VAL A 92 -8.17 -1.04 -0.27
C VAL A 92 -8.70 -0.57 -1.63
N TYR A 93 -7.82 -0.05 -2.49
CA TYR A 93 -8.19 0.45 -3.80
C TYR A 93 -8.40 -0.67 -4.82
N ARG A 94 -9.38 -0.55 -5.70
CA ARG A 94 -9.63 -1.50 -6.77
C ARG A 94 -8.81 -1.13 -7.99
N ILE A 95 -7.97 -2.06 -8.45
CA ILE A 95 -7.14 -2.00 -9.67
C ILE A 95 -6.04 -0.93 -9.65
N LEU A 96 -6.37 0.32 -9.35
CA LEU A 96 -5.46 1.46 -9.42
C LEU A 96 -5.49 2.26 -8.12
N CYS A 97 -4.31 2.72 -7.71
CA CYS A 97 -4.20 3.78 -6.70
C CYS A 97 -4.84 5.09 -7.18
N PRO A 98 -5.17 6.01 -6.25
CA PRO A 98 -5.60 7.34 -6.64
C PRO A 98 -4.42 8.13 -7.22
N CYS A 99 -4.74 9.28 -7.81
CA CYS A 99 -3.73 10.25 -8.20
C CYS A 99 -2.92 10.72 -6.98
N LYS A 100 -1.63 10.97 -7.20
CA LYS A 100 -0.73 11.56 -6.22
C LYS A 100 -1.22 12.95 -5.84
N ASP A 101 -0.81 13.40 -4.65
CA ASP A 101 -1.08 14.75 -4.16
C ASP A 101 -0.88 15.81 -5.25
N ARG A 102 -1.80 16.78 -5.29
CA ARG A 102 -1.89 17.88 -6.27
C ARG A 102 -2.42 17.52 -7.66
N PHE A 103 -2.74 16.24 -7.90
CA PHE A 103 -3.43 15.81 -9.11
C PHE A 103 -4.86 15.36 -8.81
N THR A 104 -5.75 15.54 -9.77
CA THR A 104 -7.14 15.08 -9.72
C THR A 104 -7.39 14.19 -10.91
N CYS A 105 -8.17 13.12 -10.72
CA CYS A 105 -8.57 12.28 -11.83
C CYS A 105 -9.62 12.99 -12.69
N SER A 106 -9.28 13.29 -13.93
CA SER A 106 -10.19 13.92 -14.88
C SER A 106 -11.26 12.92 -15.31
N SER A 107 -12.54 13.26 -15.08
CA SER A 107 -13.67 12.45 -15.53
C SER A 107 -13.77 12.39 -17.06
N THR A 108 -13.13 13.33 -17.76
CA THR A 108 -13.17 13.42 -19.23
C THR A 108 -12.08 12.58 -19.87
N SER A 109 -10.83 12.71 -19.39
CA SER A 109 -9.68 12.00 -19.99
C SER A 109 -9.41 10.64 -19.34
N GLY A 110 -9.88 10.41 -18.12
CA GLY A 110 -9.51 9.23 -17.32
C GLY A 110 -8.03 9.23 -16.92
N THR A 111 -7.40 10.41 -16.88
CA THR A 111 -5.99 10.57 -16.48
C THR A 111 -5.84 11.56 -15.34
N CYS A 112 -4.73 11.45 -14.60
CA CYS A 112 -4.41 12.40 -13.55
C CYS A 112 -3.94 13.72 -14.16
N GLU A 113 -4.64 14.79 -13.84
CA GLU A 113 -4.37 16.15 -14.31
C GLU A 113 -4.06 17.07 -13.13
N LEU A 114 -3.47 18.24 -13.41
CA LEU A 114 -3.26 19.25 -12.37
C LEU A 114 -4.59 19.65 -11.75
N ARG A 115 -4.61 19.71 -10.42
CA ARG A 115 -5.77 20.21 -9.69
C ARG A 115 -5.94 21.71 -9.99
N HIS A 116 -6.96 22.04 -10.77
CA HIS A 116 -7.43 23.40 -10.96
C HIS A 116 -8.10 23.95 -9.70
#